data_AF-A0A5C4RCC5-F1
#
_entry.id   AF-A0A5C4RCC5-F1
#
_cell.length_a   1.000
_cell.length_b   1.000
_cell.length_c   1.000
_cell.angle_alpha   90.00
_cell.angle_beta   90.00
_cell.angle_gamma   90.00
#
_symmetry.space_group_name_H-M   'P 1'
#
loop_
_entity.id
_entity.type
_entity.pdbx_description
1 polymer ?
#
loop_
_entity_poly.entity_id
_entity_poly.type
_entity_poly.pdbx_seq_one_letter_code
_entity_poly.pdbx_strand_id
1 'polypeptide(L)' 'HGIDNTDGKLQSGGGLTLNSTGNVINQAGTLTAQQHLNWQGGTDSLLNNDAGKLFSRGAMSLQGGQLT' A
#
# COMPACT_ATOMS: atom_id res chain seq x y z
N HIS A 1 -6.97 -11.08 -4.56
CA HIS A 1 -7.97 -10.02 -4.37
C HIS A 1 -7.29 -8.67 -4.23
N GLY A 2 -7.99 -7.56 -4.54
CA GLY A 2 -7.48 -6.19 -4.42
C GLY A 2 -7.86 -5.55 -3.08
N ILE A 3 -7.33 -4.36 -2.83
CA ILE A 3 -7.58 -3.54 -1.63
C ILE A 3 -8.00 -2.15 -2.10
N ASP A 4 -9.04 -1.60 -1.50
CA ASP A 4 -9.45 -0.22 -1.71
C ASP A 4 -9.40 0.53 -0.37
N ASN A 5 -8.57 1.56 -0.31
CA ASN A 5 -8.42 2.49 0.80
C ASN A 5 -8.65 3.93 0.31
N THR A 6 -9.49 4.13 -0.71
CA THR A 6 -9.86 5.46 -1.22
C THR A 6 -10.51 6.30 -0.12
N ASP A 7 -10.02 7.52 0.07
CA ASP A 7 -10.40 8.44 1.17
C ASP A 7 -10.26 7.84 2.59
N GLY A 8 -9.63 6.67 2.69
CA GLY A 8 -9.54 5.87 3.90
C GLY A 8 -8.25 6.09 4.66
N LYS A 9 -8.20 5.51 5.87
CA LYS A 9 -6.97 5.47 6.67
C LYS A 9 -6.75 4.05 7.19
N LEU A 10 -5.67 3.43 6.71
CA LEU A 10 -5.19 2.16 7.22
C LEU A 10 -3.84 2.38 7.90
N GLN A 11 -3.80 2.12 9.21
CA GLN A 11 -2.65 2.39 10.06
C GLN A 11 -2.30 1.16 10.89
N SER A 12 -1.03 0.74 10.82
CA SER A 12 -0.47 -0.24 11.73
C SER A 12 0.38 0.43 12.81
N GLY A 13 0.18 0.05 14.07
CA GLY A 13 1.06 0.41 15.19
C GLY A 13 2.41 -0.31 15.17
N GLY A 14 2.60 -1.29 14.29
CA GLY A 14 3.86 -1.98 14.03
C GLY A 14 4.17 -2.00 12.53
N GLY A 15 4.55 -3.16 12.01
CA GLY A 15 4.69 -3.37 10.56
C GLY A 15 3.34 -3.45 9.85
N LEU A 16 3.31 -3.03 8.59
CA LEU A 16 2.17 -3.22 7.68
C LEU A 16 2.62 -4.07 6.49
N THR A 17 1.98 -5.22 6.30
CA THR A 17 2.19 -6.07 5.12
C THR A 17 0.89 -6.20 4.34
N LEU A 18 0.90 -5.80 3.07
CA LEU A 18 -0.21 -5.93 2.14
C LEU A 18 0.17 -6.97 1.08
N ASN A 19 -0.50 -8.11 1.07
CA ASN A 19 -0.34 -9.13 0.03
C ASN A 19 -1.58 -9.10 -0.87
N SER A 20 -1.42 -8.70 -2.14
CA SER A 20 -2.55 -8.58 -3.06
C SER A 20 -2.25 -9.21 -4.42
N THR A 21 -3.17 -10.04 -4.91
CA THR A 21 -3.09 -10.51 -6.31
C THR A 21 -3.79 -9.55 -7.28
N GLY A 22 -4.57 -8.60 -6.76
CA GLY A 22 -5.15 -7.50 -7.52
C GLY A 22 -4.63 -6.14 -7.06
N ASN A 23 -5.22 -5.07 -7.59
CA ASN A 23 -4.77 -3.71 -7.35
C ASN A 23 -4.97 -3.26 -5.90
N VAL A 24 -4.10 -2.35 -5.46
CA VAL A 24 -4.27 -1.58 -4.24
C VAL A 24 -4.55 -0.13 -4.64
N ILE A 25 -5.76 0.35 -4.36
CA ILE A 25 -6.17 1.73 -4.63
C ILE A 25 -6.09 2.52 -3.33
N ASN A 26 -5.25 3.56 -3.31
CA ASN A 26 -5.08 4.45 -2.17
C ASN A 26 -5.27 5.93 -2.59
N GLN A 27 -6.27 6.23 -3.41
CA GLN A 27 -6.52 7.60 -3.86
C GLN A 27 -7.13 8.44 -2.74
N ALA A 28 -6.55 9.61 -2.46
CA ALA A 28 -6.89 10.45 -1.29
C ALA A 28 -6.78 9.76 0.08
N GLY A 29 -6.41 8.48 0.10
CA GLY A 29 -6.25 7.67 1.29
C GLY A 29 -4.87 7.76 1.91
N THR A 30 -4.72 7.12 3.06
CA THR A 30 -3.49 7.10 3.84
C THR A 30 -3.19 5.69 4.35
N LEU A 31 -2.04 5.13 3.93
CA LEU A 31 -1.48 3.87 4.41
C LEU A 31 -0.25 4.18 5.27
N THR A 32 -0.26 3.75 6.54
CA THR A 32 0.83 4.08 7.47
C THR A 32 1.29 2.89 8.31
N ALA A 33 2.60 2.82 8.53
CA ALA A 33 3.23 1.84 9.42
C ALA A 33 4.20 2.54 10.39
N GLN A 34 4.12 2.19 11.68
CA GLN A 34 5.09 2.67 12.68
C GLN A 34 6.43 1.91 12.62
N GLN A 35 6.48 0.80 11.87
CA GLN A 35 7.71 0.11 11.49
C GLN A 35 7.77 0.01 9.95
N HIS A 36 8.01 -1.17 9.40
CA HIS A 36 8.11 -1.41 7.96
C HIS A 36 6.75 -1.37 7.27
N LEU A 37 6.72 -0.86 6.03
CA LEU A 37 5.58 -1.01 5.13
C LEU A 37 6.01 -1.85 3.93
N ASN A 38 5.38 -3.01 3.78
CA ASN A 38 5.65 -3.96 2.71
C ASN A 38 4.38 -4.18 1.90
N TRP A 39 4.46 -3.96 0.59
CA TRP A 39 3.45 -4.42 -0.35
C TRP A 39 4.05 -5.46 -1.29
N GLN A 40 3.38 -6.61 -1.39
CA GLN A 40 3.69 -7.70 -2.30
C GLN A 40 2.48 -7.94 -3.19
N GLY A 41 2.54 -7.32 -4.37
CA GLY A 41 1.59 -7.41 -5.46
C GLY A 41 1.92 -8.56 -6.42
N GLY A 42 0.90 -9.06 -7.11
CA GLY A 42 1.08 -9.94 -8.29
C GLY A 42 1.70 -9.20 -9.49
N THR A 43 2.14 -9.95 -10.50
CA THR A 43 2.83 -9.43 -11.70
C THR A 43 2.00 -8.42 -12.50
N ASP A 44 0.67 -8.57 -12.48
CA ASP A 44 -0.27 -7.67 -13.17
C ASP A 44 -0.97 -6.68 -12.21
N SER A 45 -0.51 -6.61 -10.96
CA SER A 45 -1.11 -5.72 -9.96
C SER A 45 -0.57 -4.30 -10.04
N LEU A 46 -1.42 -3.35 -9.69
CA LEU A 46 -1.09 -1.94 -9.55
C LEU A 46 -1.26 -1.48 -8.10
N LEU A 47 -0.27 -0.78 -7.56
CA LEU A 47 -0.45 0.11 -6.41
C LEU A 47 -0.68 1.53 -6.95
N ASN A 48 -1.92 2.01 -6.86
CA ASN A 48 -2.29 3.35 -7.28
C ASN A 48 -2.41 4.30 -6.08
N ASN A 49 -1.37 5.09 -5.85
CA ASN A 49 -1.20 6.08 -4.79
C ASN A 49 -0.99 7.52 -5.33
N ASP A 50 -1.22 7.80 -6.62
CA ASP A 50 -1.07 9.14 -7.22
C ASP A 50 -1.63 10.31 -6.38
N ALA A 51 -2.83 10.15 -5.81
CA ALA A 51 -3.46 11.16 -4.94
C ALA A 51 -3.44 10.78 -3.45
N GLY A 52 -2.65 9.78 -3.07
CA GLY A 52 -2.63 9.16 -1.75
C GLY A 52 -1.38 9.46 -0.93
N LYS A 53 -1.32 8.86 0.27
CA LYS A 53 -0.14 8.90 1.14
C LYS A 53 0.27 7.49 1.55
N LEU A 54 1.54 7.17 1.36
CA LEU A 54 2.22 6.03 1.97
C LEU A 54 3.24 6.55 2.97
N PHE A 55 3.20 6.06 4.20
CA PHE A 55 4.18 6.42 5.22
C PHE A 55 4.69 5.19 5.96
N SER A 56 6.00 5.13 6.13
CA SER A 56 6.68 4.13 6.95
C SER A 56 7.73 4.84 7.79
N ARG A 57 7.82 4.49 9.08
CA ARG A 57 8.95 4.92 9.92
C ARG A 57 10.19 4.05 9.71
N GLY A 58 10.01 2.85 9.20
CA GLY A 58 11.08 1.93 8.82
C GLY A 58 11.29 1.90 7.31
N ALA A 59 11.83 0.78 6.82
CA ALA A 59 11.94 0.53 5.39
C ALA A 59 10.57 0.39 4.73
N MET A 60 10.45 0.93 3.52
CA MET A 60 9.31 0.75 2.62
C MET A 60 9.73 -0.13 1.44
N SER A 61 9.03 -1.24 1.23
CA SER A 61 9.25 -2.15 0.09
C SER A 61 7.96 -2.32 -0.68
N LEU A 62 7.96 -1.91 -1.95
CA LEU A 62 6.79 -1.94 -2.83
C LEU A 62 7.16 -2.80 -4.05
N GLN A 63 6.62 -4.02 -4.09
CA GLN A 63 6.94 -4.99 -5.13
C GLN A 63 5.63 -5.44 -5.78
N GLY A 64 5.54 -5.35 -7.09
CA GLY A 64 4.34 -5.70 -7.86
C GLY A 64 4.55 -5.41 -9.34
N GLY A 65 3.45 -5.39 -10.11
CA GLY A 65 3.51 -5.09 -11.54
C GLY A 65 3.81 -3.63 -11.83
N GLN A 66 2.96 -2.74 -11.32
CA GLN A 66 3.04 -1.30 -11.54
C GLN A 66 2.87 -0.51 -10.24
N LEU A 67 3.47 0.68 -10.22
CA LEU A 67 3.36 1.68 -9.16
C LEU A 67 3.01 3.02 -9.82
N THR A 68 1.94 3.66 -9.37
CA THR A 68 1.56 5.02 -9.77
C THR A 68 1.33 5.88 -8.56
#